data_AF-A0AAU2RNE6-F1
#
_entry.id   AF-A0AAU2RNE6-F1
#
_cell.length_a   1.000
_cell.length_b   1.000
_cell.length_c   1.000
_cell.angle_alpha   90.00
_cell.angle_beta   90.00
_cell.angle_gamma   90.00
#
_symmetry.space_group_name_H-M   'P 1'
#
loop_
_entity.id
_entity.type
_entity.pdbx_description
1 polymer ?
#
loop_
_entity_poly.entity_id
_entity_poly.type
_entity_poly.pdbx_seq_one_letter_code
_entity_poly.pdbx_strand_id
1 'polypeptide(L)'
;MARKQFTINKEPHVAEVGDVELHFVPEVMGDEFLDGYAALIEQQRELGAGSGDLSQIDAGRLRGIVTELRSFLGKLMTQETRERFFRYVVQQRGKKPVVFTSGDEAEAHAAGLTGSVSIKDESMQLPTRVLMELLEWVAEIYGGGRPPTSSNGSVPPSPPRGIPGTGTSRSRGSTRGSGR
;
A
#
# COMPACT_ATOMS: atom_id res chain seq x y z
N MET A 1 5.90 32.33 -23.07
CA MET A 1 5.54 31.78 -21.73
C MET A 1 5.19 30.32 -21.91
N ALA A 2 5.74 29.42 -21.09
CA ALA A 2 5.37 28.00 -21.11
C ALA A 2 4.27 27.75 -20.07
N ARG A 3 3.18 27.07 -20.48
CA ARG A 3 2.10 26.62 -19.61
C ARG A 3 2.10 25.10 -19.59
N LYS A 4 2.05 24.51 -18.41
CA LYS A 4 1.89 23.06 -18.22
C LYS A 4 0.64 22.81 -17.37
N GLN A 5 -0.15 21.82 -17.76
CA GLN A 5 -1.34 21.36 -17.04
C GLN A 5 -1.04 20.00 -16.42
N PHE A 6 -1.58 19.77 -15.23
CA PHE A 6 -1.51 18.52 -14.49
C PHE A 6 -2.93 18.10 -14.12
N THR A 7 -3.16 16.79 -14.03
CA THR A 7 -4.42 16.21 -13.58
C THR A 7 -4.15 15.50 -12.26
N ILE A 8 -5.07 15.66 -11.31
CA ILE A 8 -5.06 14.98 -10.01
C ILE A 8 -6.30 14.09 -9.93
N ASN A 9 -6.18 12.96 -9.25
CA ASN A 9 -7.32 12.12 -8.96
C ASN A 9 -8.26 12.85 -7.99
N LYS A 10 -9.57 12.63 -8.15
CA LYS A 10 -10.61 13.23 -7.30
C LYS A 10 -11.52 12.20 -6.66
N GLU A 11 -11.49 10.98 -7.17
CA GLU A 11 -12.32 9.88 -6.71
C GLU A 11 -11.51 9.02 -5.73
N PRO A 12 -12.13 8.57 -4.62
CA PRO A 12 -11.48 7.65 -3.70
C PRO A 12 -11.02 6.37 -4.40
N HIS A 13 -9.86 5.85 -4.00
CA HIS A 13 -9.46 4.51 -4.43
C HIS A 13 -10.23 3.48 -3.62
N VAL A 14 -10.74 2.44 -4.25
CA VAL A 14 -11.61 1.44 -3.60
C VAL A 14 -10.91 0.09 -3.59
N ALA A 15 -10.77 -0.49 -2.40
CA ALA A 15 -10.36 -1.88 -2.23
C ALA A 15 -11.57 -2.72 -1.78
N GLU A 16 -11.87 -3.78 -2.54
CA GLU A 16 -12.95 -4.71 -2.25
C GLU A 16 -12.42 -5.88 -1.40
N VAL A 17 -12.99 -6.07 -0.21
CA VAL A 17 -12.63 -7.13 0.73
C VAL A 17 -13.88 -7.93 1.09
N GLY A 18 -14.16 -8.97 0.31
CA GLY A 18 -15.41 -9.73 0.43
C GLY A 18 -16.61 -8.84 0.11
N ASP A 19 -17.49 -8.64 1.09
CA ASP A 19 -18.71 -7.82 0.95
C ASP A 19 -18.50 -6.35 1.40
N VAL A 20 -17.25 -5.95 1.67
CA VAL A 20 -16.92 -4.63 2.21
C VAL A 20 -16.04 -3.86 1.25
N GLU A 21 -16.40 -2.60 1.01
CA GLU A 21 -15.56 -1.64 0.31
C GLU A 21 -14.79 -0.77 1.30
N LEU A 22 -13.48 -0.67 1.09
CA LEU A 22 -12.59 0.23 1.82
C LEU A 22 -12.20 1.38 0.90
N HIS A 23 -12.59 2.61 1.25
CA HIS A 23 -12.30 3.79 0.44
C HIS A 23 -11.08 4.53 1.00
N PHE A 24 -10.11 4.76 0.13
CA PHE A 24 -8.87 5.48 0.39
C PHE A 24 -8.90 6.86 -0.26
N VAL A 25 -8.19 7.82 0.32
CA VAL A 25 -8.19 9.21 -0.15
C VAL A 25 -7.69 9.29 -1.61
N PRO A 26 -8.25 10.17 -2.46
CA PRO A 26 -7.90 10.20 -3.88
C PRO A 26 -6.41 10.48 -4.16
N GLU A 27 -5.80 11.33 -3.34
CA GLU A 27 -4.40 11.73 -3.44
C GLU A 27 -3.84 11.87 -2.03
N VAL A 28 -2.55 11.54 -1.87
CA VAL A 28 -1.81 11.66 -0.62
C VAL A 28 -0.58 12.53 -0.90
N MET A 29 -0.18 13.35 0.07
CA MET A 29 1.08 14.08 -0.06
C MET A 29 2.22 13.06 0.05
N GLY A 30 3.11 13.05 -0.94
CA GLY A 30 4.13 12.00 -1.06
C GLY A 30 5.06 11.91 0.15
N ASP A 31 5.33 13.02 0.82
CA ASP A 31 6.05 13.09 2.09
C ASP A 31 5.30 12.38 3.22
N GLU A 32 4.01 12.67 3.43
CA GLU A 32 3.18 12.00 4.45
C GLU A 32 3.15 10.48 4.25
N PHE A 33 3.03 10.02 3.00
CA PHE A 33 3.08 8.60 2.67
C PHE A 33 4.46 7.99 2.99
N LEU A 34 5.53 8.64 2.53
CA LEU A 34 6.89 8.14 2.72
C LEU A 34 7.29 8.10 4.19
N ASP A 35 6.90 9.10 4.99
CA ASP A 35 7.17 9.15 6.42
C ASP A 35 6.42 8.02 7.15
N GLY A 36 5.14 7.82 6.83
CA GLY A 36 4.36 6.73 7.41
C GLY A 36 4.88 5.34 7.01
N TYR A 37 5.28 5.19 5.75
CA TYR A 37 5.84 3.93 5.24
C TYR A 37 7.23 3.64 5.81
N ALA A 38 8.07 4.66 5.97
CA ALA A 38 9.38 4.55 6.59
C ALA A 38 9.26 4.12 8.06
N ALA A 39 8.33 4.73 8.81
CA ALA A 39 8.05 4.32 10.20
C ALA A 39 7.66 2.85 10.29
N LEU A 40 6.80 2.36 9.39
CA LEU A 40 6.41 0.95 9.33
C LEU A 40 7.60 0.02 9.06
N ILE A 41 8.48 0.36 8.11
CA ILE A 41 9.69 -0.41 7.79
C ILE A 41 10.66 -0.43 8.97
N GLU A 42 10.88 0.72 9.61
CA GLU A 42 11.76 0.84 10.76
C GLU A 42 11.29 -0.07 11.90
N GLN A 43 9.99 -0.05 12.19
CA GLN A 43 9.39 -0.89 13.22
C GLN A 43 9.47 -2.38 12.87
N GLN A 44 9.25 -2.76 11.60
CA GLN A 44 9.49 -4.14 11.15
C GLN A 44 10.96 -4.57 11.35
N ARG A 45 11.90 -3.67 11.05
CA ARG A 45 13.34 -3.93 11.21
C ARG A 45 13.73 -4.09 12.67
N GLU A 46 13.26 -3.21 13.55
CA GLU A 46 13.50 -3.30 15.00
C GLU A 46 12.97 -4.60 15.60
N LEU A 47 11.86 -5.10 15.08
CA LEU A 47 11.23 -6.33 15.56
C LEU A 47 11.87 -7.61 15.01
N GLY A 48 12.88 -7.49 14.15
CA GLY A 48 13.64 -8.60 13.58
C GLY A 48 13.02 -9.22 12.32
N ALA A 49 12.01 -8.55 11.72
CA ALA A 49 11.29 -9.03 10.54
C ALA A 49 12.03 -8.80 9.21
N GLY A 50 13.26 -8.26 9.24
CA GLY A 50 14.00 -7.82 8.06
C GLY A 50 14.34 -8.92 7.03
N SER A 51 14.16 -10.20 7.37
CA SER A 51 14.37 -11.34 6.47
C SER A 51 13.14 -11.74 5.66
N GLY A 52 11.97 -11.11 5.90
CA GLY A 52 10.70 -11.51 5.27
C GLY A 52 10.08 -12.79 5.83
N ASP A 53 10.74 -13.47 6.79
CA ASP A 53 10.21 -14.65 7.45
C ASP A 53 9.48 -14.27 8.76
N LEU A 54 8.17 -14.05 8.64
CA LEU A 54 7.30 -13.73 9.77
C LEU A 54 7.08 -14.93 10.72
N SER A 55 7.47 -16.15 10.33
CA SER A 55 7.25 -17.35 11.15
C SER A 55 8.14 -17.42 12.40
N GLN A 56 9.24 -16.65 12.41
CA GLN A 56 10.22 -16.61 13.50
C GLN A 56 9.94 -15.49 14.52
N ILE A 57 8.94 -14.65 14.27
CA ILE A 57 8.62 -13.51 15.12
C ILE A 57 7.69 -13.97 16.24
N ASP A 58 7.96 -13.56 17.48
CA ASP A 58 7.05 -13.85 18.58
C ASP A 58 5.68 -13.18 18.41
N ALA A 59 4.64 -13.80 18.98
CA ALA A 59 3.26 -13.35 18.82
C ALA A 59 3.00 -11.92 19.33
N GLY A 60 3.78 -11.45 20.32
CA GLY A 60 3.66 -10.09 20.85
C GLY A 60 4.14 -9.06 19.85
N ARG A 61 5.30 -9.29 19.24
CA ARG A 61 5.85 -8.43 18.18
C ARG A 61 5.00 -8.43 16.91
N LEU A 62 4.49 -9.60 16.49
CA LEU A 62 3.58 -9.69 15.35
C LEU A 62 2.33 -8.84 15.57
N ARG A 63 1.78 -8.85 16.80
CA ARG A 63 0.65 -7.99 17.15
C ARG A 63 1.00 -6.50 17.01
N GLY A 64 2.18 -6.09 17.47
CA GLY A 64 2.66 -4.71 17.30
C GLY A 64 2.72 -4.28 15.84
N ILE A 65 3.35 -5.10 14.98
CA ILE A 65 3.43 -4.83 13.53
C ILE A 65 2.03 -4.69 12.92
N VAL A 66 1.11 -5.59 13.25
CA VAL A 66 -0.25 -5.57 12.72
C VAL A 66 -1.00 -4.32 13.18
N THR A 67 -0.85 -3.90 14.43
CA THR A 67 -1.46 -2.66 14.93
C THR A 67 -0.98 -1.44 14.15
N GLU A 68 0.33 -1.36 13.89
CA GLU A 68 0.93 -0.22 13.18
C GLU A 68 0.59 -0.22 11.69
N LEU A 69 0.61 -1.39 11.06
CA LEU A 69 0.12 -1.57 9.70
C LEU A 69 -1.32 -1.09 9.56
N ARG A 70 -2.19 -1.46 10.50
CA ARG A 70 -3.59 -0.99 10.53
C ARG A 70 -3.66 0.52 10.71
N SER A 71 -2.90 1.08 11.64
CA SER A 71 -2.82 2.52 11.90
C SER A 71 -2.41 3.28 10.63
N PHE A 72 -1.37 2.80 9.94
CA PHE A 72 -0.91 3.34 8.67
C PHE A 72 -2.00 3.29 7.59
N LEU A 73 -2.60 2.13 7.33
CA LEU A 73 -3.67 1.99 6.34
C LEU A 73 -4.86 2.90 6.66
N GLY A 74 -5.25 2.99 7.93
CA GLY A 74 -6.35 3.84 8.35
C GLY A 74 -6.10 5.33 8.12
N LYS A 75 -4.85 5.81 8.24
CA LYS A 75 -4.49 7.21 7.90
C LYS A 75 -4.74 7.55 6.43
N LEU A 76 -4.71 6.56 5.56
CA LEU A 76 -4.93 6.71 4.11
C LEU A 76 -6.39 6.48 3.71
N MET A 77 -7.24 5.99 4.62
CA MET A 77 -8.67 5.83 4.42
C MET A 77 -9.43 7.16 4.54
N THR A 78 -10.56 7.25 3.84
CA THR A 78 -11.56 8.30 4.08
C THR A 78 -12.08 8.24 5.51
N GLN A 79 -12.65 9.33 6.02
CA GLN A 79 -13.19 9.37 7.38
C GLN A 79 -14.26 8.29 7.60
N GLU A 80 -15.19 8.12 6.66
CA GLU A 80 -16.27 7.14 6.78
C GLU A 80 -15.73 5.70 6.85
N THR A 81 -14.78 5.35 5.96
CA THR A 81 -14.15 4.03 6.01
C THR A 81 -13.35 3.86 7.31
N ARG A 82 -12.63 4.89 7.76
CA ARG A 82 -11.83 4.86 9.00
C ARG A 82 -12.69 4.59 10.23
N GLU A 83 -13.87 5.20 10.34
CA GLU A 83 -14.81 4.98 11.45
C GLU A 83 -15.39 3.56 11.49
N ARG A 84 -15.45 2.89 10.32
CA ARG A 84 -15.83 1.47 10.23
C ARG A 84 -14.64 0.56 10.49
N PHE A 85 -13.45 0.98 10.06
CA PHE A 85 -12.21 0.21 10.18
C PHE A 85 -11.70 0.17 11.63
N PHE A 86 -11.80 1.30 12.35
CA PHE A 86 -11.50 1.45 13.76
C PHE A 86 -12.74 1.82 14.53
N ARG A 87 -13.13 0.97 15.48
CA ARG A 87 -14.34 1.18 16.25
C ARG A 87 -14.15 0.69 17.68
N TYR A 88 -13.81 1.61 18.57
CA TYR A 88 -13.69 1.35 20.00
C TYR A 88 -14.94 1.89 20.70
N VAL A 89 -15.66 1.02 21.39
CA VAL A 89 -16.91 1.37 22.08
C VAL A 89 -16.67 1.39 23.57
N VAL A 90 -16.78 2.56 24.17
CA VAL A 90 -16.75 2.74 25.63
C VAL A 90 -18.19 2.64 26.15
N GLN A 91 -18.45 1.64 26.98
CA GLN A 91 -19.74 1.38 27.60
C GLN A 91 -19.68 1.67 29.09
N GLN A 92 -20.61 2.51 29.57
CA GLN A 92 -20.83 2.75 30.99
C GLN A 92 -22.27 2.34 31.34
N ARG A 93 -22.45 1.65 32.46
CA ARG A 93 -23.77 1.17 32.88
C ARG A 93 -24.77 2.33 32.97
N GLY A 94 -25.88 2.22 32.24
CA GLY A 94 -26.96 3.22 32.24
C GLY A 94 -26.72 4.45 31.37
N LYS A 95 -25.61 4.51 30.61
CA LYS A 95 -25.36 5.58 29.63
C LYS A 95 -25.30 5.04 28.21
N LYS A 96 -25.47 5.93 27.23
CA LYS A 96 -25.30 5.60 25.81
C LYS A 96 -23.81 5.29 25.54
N PRO A 97 -23.51 4.27 24.73
CA PRO A 97 -22.14 3.97 24.32
C PRO A 97 -21.55 5.14 23.54
N VAL A 98 -20.26 5.41 23.77
CA VAL A 98 -19.47 6.41 23.02
C VAL A 98 -18.48 5.66 22.15
N VAL A 99 -18.37 6.07 20.88
CA VAL A 99 -17.52 5.41 19.87
C VAL A 99 -16.30 6.27 19.59
N PHE A 100 -15.13 5.64 19.49
CA PHE A 100 -13.84 6.26 19.20
C PHE A 100 -13.15 5.52 18.04
N THR A 101 -12.28 6.23 17.32
CA THR A 101 -11.44 5.67 16.25
C THR A 101 -10.03 5.32 16.71
N SER A 102 -9.71 5.56 17.99
CA SER A 102 -8.44 5.23 18.62
C SER A 102 -8.65 4.55 19.97
N GLY A 103 -7.84 3.53 20.25
CA GLY A 103 -7.82 2.87 21.56
C GLY A 103 -7.39 3.82 22.66
N ASP A 104 -6.37 4.64 22.42
CA ASP A 104 -5.85 5.60 23.40
C ASP A 104 -6.90 6.66 23.78
N GLU A 105 -7.68 7.13 22.81
CA GLU A 105 -8.79 8.06 23.06
C GLU A 105 -9.92 7.40 23.86
N ALA A 106 -10.24 6.14 23.54
CA ALA A 106 -11.23 5.37 24.27
C ALA A 106 -10.79 5.12 25.73
N GLU A 107 -9.51 4.82 25.94
CA GLU A 107 -8.91 4.63 27.25
C GLU A 107 -8.86 5.93 28.06
N ALA A 108 -8.41 7.03 27.46
CA ALA A 108 -8.40 8.34 28.09
C ALA A 108 -9.80 8.78 28.50
N HIS A 109 -10.80 8.56 27.65
CA HIS A 109 -12.19 8.83 27.98
C HIS A 109 -12.71 7.91 29.09
N ALA A 110 -12.40 6.62 29.05
CA ALA A 110 -12.80 5.66 30.08
C ALA A 110 -12.20 5.98 31.45
N ALA A 111 -10.94 6.45 31.50
CA ALA A 111 -10.25 6.84 32.73
C ALA A 111 -10.91 8.05 33.42
N GLY A 112 -11.58 8.92 32.65
CA GLY A 112 -12.35 10.05 33.18
C GLY A 112 -13.73 9.68 33.74
N LEU A 113 -14.18 8.44 33.59
CA LEU A 113 -15.50 7.98 34.01
C LEU A 113 -15.44 7.22 35.34
N THR A 114 -16.43 7.42 36.20
CA THR A 114 -16.57 6.70 37.47
C THR A 114 -17.47 5.46 37.35
N GLY A 115 -17.17 4.41 38.12
CA GLY A 115 -17.97 3.17 38.16
C GLY A 115 -17.55 2.12 37.14
N SER A 116 -18.45 1.19 36.83
CA SER A 116 -18.17 0.09 35.90
C SER A 116 -18.18 0.57 34.44
N VAL A 117 -16.98 0.69 33.87
CA VAL A 117 -16.73 1.07 32.47
C VAL A 117 -16.06 -0.12 31.77
N SER A 118 -16.48 -0.40 30.54
CA SER A 118 -15.83 -1.39 29.68
C SER A 118 -15.54 -0.79 28.31
N ILE A 119 -14.39 -1.18 27.74
CA ILE A 119 -13.99 -0.84 26.38
C ILE A 119 -14.13 -2.10 25.55
N LYS A 120 -14.84 -2.00 24.42
CA LYS A 120 -14.97 -3.09 23.44
C LYS A 120 -14.32 -2.65 22.15
N ASP A 121 -13.40 -3.47 21.66
CA ASP A 121 -12.87 -3.33 20.30
C ASP A 121 -13.84 -3.99 19.32
N GLU A 122 -14.60 -3.17 18.61
CA GLU A 122 -15.49 -3.56 17.51
C GLU A 122 -14.87 -3.22 16.14
N SER A 123 -13.55 -2.99 16.09
CA SER A 123 -12.83 -2.69 14.85
C SER A 123 -12.91 -3.85 13.87
N MET A 124 -12.87 -3.54 12.58
CA MET A 124 -12.95 -4.52 11.51
C MET A 124 -11.77 -5.51 11.58
N GLN A 125 -12.07 -6.78 11.83
CA GLN A 125 -11.05 -7.83 11.91
C GLN A 125 -10.74 -8.34 10.51
N LEU A 126 -9.55 -7.99 9.99
CA LEU A 126 -9.06 -8.47 8.71
C LEU A 126 -7.90 -9.45 8.93
N PRO A 127 -7.83 -10.55 8.15
CA PRO A 127 -6.67 -11.42 8.17
C PRO A 127 -5.39 -10.63 7.85
N THR A 128 -4.28 -10.96 8.51
CA THR A 128 -2.97 -10.31 8.27
C THR A 128 -2.58 -10.31 6.80
N ARG A 129 -2.89 -11.39 6.07
CA ARG A 129 -2.67 -11.49 4.63
C ARG A 129 -3.34 -10.34 3.86
N VAL A 130 -4.61 -10.04 4.17
CA VAL A 130 -5.37 -8.98 3.50
C VAL A 130 -4.76 -7.61 3.82
N LEU A 131 -4.32 -7.39 5.06
CA LEU A 131 -3.65 -6.14 5.44
C LEU A 131 -2.34 -5.92 4.67
N MET A 132 -1.59 -6.99 4.40
CA MET A 132 -0.38 -6.93 3.59
C MET A 132 -0.68 -6.67 2.11
N GLU A 133 -1.69 -7.32 1.56
CA GLU A 133 -2.15 -7.08 0.18
C GLU A 133 -2.64 -5.63 0.00
N LEU A 134 -3.37 -5.09 1.00
CA LEU A 134 -3.76 -3.67 1.01
C LEU A 134 -2.56 -2.73 1.06
N LEU A 135 -1.53 -3.04 1.85
CA LEU A 135 -0.31 -2.24 1.92
C LEU A 135 0.42 -2.19 0.57
N GLU A 136 0.57 -3.34 -0.08
CA GLU A 136 1.21 -3.44 -1.40
C GLU A 136 0.46 -2.60 -2.44
N TRP A 137 -0.87 -2.74 -2.48
CA TRP A 137 -1.72 -1.98 -3.40
C TRP A 137 -1.67 -0.47 -3.15
N VAL A 138 -1.73 -0.05 -1.88
CA VAL A 138 -1.60 1.36 -1.50
C VAL A 138 -0.20 1.91 -1.88
N ALA A 139 0.85 1.12 -1.68
CA ALA A 139 2.20 1.52 -2.07
C ALA A 139 2.38 1.62 -3.59
N GLU A 140 1.67 0.81 -4.37
CA GLU A 140 1.62 0.93 -5.84
C GLU A 140 0.97 2.25 -6.26
N ILE A 141 -0.18 2.59 -5.65
CA ILE A 141 -0.95 3.80 -6.00
C ILE A 141 -0.22 5.08 -5.59
N TYR A 142 0.21 5.18 -4.33
CA TYR A 142 0.78 6.44 -3.80
C TYR A 142 2.31 6.51 -3.92
N GLY A 143 3.01 5.39 -4.05
CA GLY A 143 4.47 5.33 -4.16
C GLY A 143 5.03 5.76 -5.51
N GLY A 144 4.18 6.20 -6.44
CA GLY A 144 4.60 6.77 -7.72
C GLY A 144 5.01 5.73 -8.78
N GLY A 145 4.47 4.51 -8.71
CA GLY A 145 4.65 3.48 -9.73
C GLY A 145 6.11 3.03 -9.90
N ARG A 146 6.60 2.18 -8.99
CA ARG A 146 7.64 1.23 -9.40
C ARG A 146 6.96 0.12 -10.22
N PRO A 147 7.52 -0.30 -11.38
CA PRO A 147 6.98 -1.44 -12.12
C PRO A 147 6.87 -2.65 -11.20
N PRO A 148 5.81 -3.49 -11.31
CA PRO A 148 5.70 -4.69 -10.53
C PRO A 148 6.85 -5.62 -10.93
N THR A 149 7.87 -5.73 -10.08
CA THR A 149 8.79 -6.86 -10.14
C THR A 149 8.20 -8.00 -9.32
N SER A 150 7.06 -8.53 -9.77
CA SER A 150 6.63 -9.89 -9.47
C SER A 150 5.72 -10.38 -10.60
N SER A 151 6.11 -11.53 -11.13
CA SER A 151 5.72 -12.13 -12.40
C SER A 151 4.39 -12.88 -12.33
N ASN A 152 3.41 -12.55 -13.21
CA ASN A 152 2.55 -13.55 -13.90
C ASN A 152 1.57 -13.00 -14.97
N GLY A 153 1.84 -11.85 -15.59
CA GLY A 153 1.07 -11.36 -16.75
C GLY A 153 1.87 -11.50 -18.04
N SER A 154 1.67 -12.59 -18.78
CA SER A 154 2.31 -12.79 -20.09
C SER A 154 1.74 -11.82 -21.14
N VAL A 155 2.35 -10.65 -21.27
CA VAL A 155 2.30 -9.87 -22.51
C VAL A 155 3.47 -10.36 -23.37
N PRO A 156 3.25 -10.92 -24.58
CA PRO A 156 4.35 -11.33 -25.43
C PRO A 156 5.19 -10.07 -25.77
N PRO A 157 6.52 -10.14 -25.67
CA PRO A 157 7.38 -9.02 -26.02
C PRO A 157 7.14 -8.63 -27.48
N SER A 158 7.03 -7.32 -27.72
CA SER A 158 6.93 -6.78 -29.08
C SER A 158 8.04 -7.36 -29.98
N PRO A 159 7.74 -7.68 -31.25
CA PRO A 159 8.74 -8.25 -32.15
C PRO A 159 9.99 -7.34 -32.22
N PRO A 160 11.21 -7.91 -32.20
CA PRO A 160 12.42 -7.11 -32.29
C PRO A 160 12.41 -6.29 -33.59
N ARG A 161 12.72 -4.99 -33.43
CA ARG A 161 12.89 -4.02 -34.52
C ARG A 161 13.85 -4.60 -35.55
N GLY A 162 13.39 -4.67 -36.81
CA GLY A 162 14.13 -5.30 -37.91
C GLY A 162 15.60 -4.90 -37.97
N ILE A 163 16.45 -5.91 -38.13
CA ILE A 163 17.89 -5.75 -38.34
C ILE A 163 18.09 -4.90 -39.60
N PRO A 164 18.85 -3.79 -39.55
CA PRO A 164 19.24 -3.07 -40.75
C PRO A 164 19.98 -4.03 -41.69
N GLY A 165 19.38 -4.32 -42.84
CA GLY A 165 19.98 -5.17 -43.85
C GLY A 165 21.33 -4.60 -44.26
N THR A 166 22.39 -5.39 -44.05
CA THR A 166 23.70 -5.18 -44.67
C THR A 166 23.52 -5.26 -46.17
N GLY A 167 23.32 -4.10 -46.80
CA GLY A 167 23.30 -3.95 -48.24
C GLY A 167 24.60 -4.52 -48.80
N THR A 168 24.50 -5.63 -49.53
CA THR A 168 25.62 -6.17 -50.28
C THR A 168 25.87 -5.23 -51.46
N SER A 169 26.79 -4.30 -51.24
CA SER A 169 27.35 -3.43 -52.28
C SER A 169 27.99 -4.29 -53.36
N ARG A 170 27.27 -4.49 -54.49
CA ARG A 170 27.80 -5.07 -55.71
C ARG A 170 28.40 -3.94 -56.56
N SER A 171 29.65 -3.59 -56.30
CA SER A 171 30.47 -2.84 -57.23
C SER A 171 31.92 -3.31 -57.16
N ARG A 172 32.25 -4.32 -57.96
CA ARG A 172 33.63 -4.65 -58.35
C ARG A 172 33.61 -5.44 -59.66
N GLY A 173 33.44 -4.71 -60.75
CA GLY A 173 33.72 -5.18 -62.10
C GLY A 173 34.78 -4.27 -62.72
N SER A 174 36.04 -4.66 -62.58
CA SER A 174 37.17 -4.07 -63.30
C SER A 174 38.14 -5.20 -63.68
N THR A 175 38.20 -5.46 -64.99
CA THR A 175 39.32 -6.00 -65.81
C THR A 175 40.73 -5.87 -65.19
N ARG A 176 41.75 -6.72 -65.46
CA ARG A 176 42.18 -7.44 -66.68
C ARG A 176 43.36 -8.38 -66.35
N GLY A 177 43.62 -9.37 -67.21
CA GLY A 177 44.92 -10.05 -67.40
C GLY A 177 44.78 -11.55 -67.69
N SER A 178 45.53 -12.23 -68.54
CA SER A 178 46.49 -11.97 -69.63
C SER A 178 46.87 -13.37 -70.16
N GLY A 179 47.14 -13.53 -71.46
CA GLY A 179 47.98 -14.66 -71.91
C GLY A 179 47.67 -15.25 -73.28
N ARG A 180 48.37 -14.77 -74.32
CA ARG A 180 48.97 -15.64 -75.33
C ARG A 180 50.30 -15.04 -75.78
#